data_AF-C6BSV3-F1
#
_entry.id   AF-C6BSV3-F1
#
_cell.length_a   1.000
_cell.length_b   1.000
_cell.length_c   1.000
_cell.angle_alpha   90.00
_cell.angle_beta   90.00
_cell.angle_gamma   90.00
#
_symmetry.space_group_name_H-M   'P 1'
#
loop_
_entity.id
_entity.type
_entity.pdbx_description
1 polymer ?
#
loop_
_entity_poly.entity_id
_entity_poly.type
_entity_poly.pdbx_seq_one_letter_code
_entity_poly.pdbx_strand_id
1 'polypeptide(L)' 'MILSASQLRALRQRNDEELRKGSYAKHGYPANTIQDLLHTIEALKSEKKKWKKVAQERGELLNKMNGLLEDYNKSK' A
#
# COMPACT_ATOMS: atom_id res chain seq x y z
N MET A 1 10.28 11.55 3.05
CA MET A 1 9.54 11.67 4.33
C MET A 1 8.34 10.73 4.25
N ILE A 2 8.29 9.66 5.05
CA ILE A 2 7.19 8.68 5.02
C ILE A 2 6.29 8.97 6.22
N LEU A 3 5.01 9.27 5.97
CA LEU A 3 4.03 9.45 7.03
C LEU A 3 3.76 8.11 7.74
N SER A 4 3.77 8.10 9.06
CA SER A 4 3.40 6.95 9.87
C SER A 4 1.90 6.66 9.79
N ALA A 5 1.49 5.45 10.22
CA ALA A 5 0.07 5.08 10.26
C ALA A 5 -0.75 5.94 11.24
N SER A 6 -0.15 6.49 12.30
CA SER A 6 -0.82 7.43 13.20
C SER A 6 -0.97 8.81 12.53
N GLN A 7 0.05 9.28 11.81
CA GLN A 7 -0.01 10.55 11.08
C GLN A 7 -1.08 10.53 9.98
N LEU A 8 -1.18 9.44 9.22
CA LEU A 8 -2.23 9.29 8.20
C LEU A 8 -3.64 9.25 8.80
N ARG A 9 -3.81 8.62 9.97
CA ARG A 9 -5.10 8.60 10.67
C ARG A 9 -5.50 9.98 11.17
N ALA A 10 -4.57 10.71 11.77
CA ALA A 10 -4.80 12.08 12.23
C ALA A 10 -5.18 13.01 11.05
N LEU A 11 -4.50 12.85 9.90
CA LEU A 11 -4.83 13.59 8.68
C LEU A 11 -6.23 13.26 8.16
N ARG A 12 -6.61 11.98 8.13
CA ARG A 12 -7.95 11.56 7.70
C ARG A 12 -9.03 12.14 8.61
N GLN A 13 -8.86 12.03 9.94
CA GLN A 13 -9.81 12.59 10.91
C GLN A 13 -9.99 14.10 10.75
N ARG A 14 -8.88 14.83 10.65
CA ARG A 14 -8.94 16.28 10.42
C ARG A 14 -9.57 16.62 9.07
N ASN A 15 -9.28 15.86 8.02
CA ASN A 15 -9.87 16.09 6.71
C ASN A 15 -11.39 15.85 6.70
N ASP A 16 -11.85 14.81 7.40
CA ASP A 16 -13.28 14.51 7.56
C ASP A 16 -14.00 15.63 8.32
N GLU A 17 -13.34 16.24 9.31
CA GLU A 17 -13.86 17.43 10.01
C GLU A 17 -13.96 18.65 9.10
N GLU A 18 -12.97 18.89 8.24
CA GLU A 18 -13.00 20.02 7.29
C GLU A 18 -14.05 19.81 6.20
N LEU A 19 -14.25 18.59 5.69
CA LEU A 19 -15.33 18.25 4.77
C LEU A 19 -16.72 18.54 5.37
N ARG A 20 -16.91 18.26 6.67
CA ARG A 20 -18.16 18.54 7.37
C ARG A 20 -18.44 20.04 7.57
N LYS A 21 -17.39 20.87 7.66
CA LYS A 21 -17.52 22.33 7.84
C LYS A 21 -17.92 23.06 6.55
N GLY A 22 -17.78 22.43 5.38
CA GLY A 22 -18.18 23.01 4.10
C GLY A 22 -17.54 24.38 3.84
N SER A 23 -18.35 25.41 3.60
CA SER A 23 -17.90 26.79 3.35
C SER A 23 -17.22 27.48 4.54
N TYR A 24 -17.27 26.91 5.75
CA TYR A 24 -16.54 27.40 6.93
C TYR A 24 -15.18 26.70 7.12
N ALA A 25 -14.74 25.89 6.15
CA ALA A 25 -13.43 25.23 6.20
C ALA A 25 -12.29 26.28 6.28
N LYS A 26 -11.33 26.02 7.16
CA LYS A 26 -10.22 26.95 7.44
C LYS A 26 -9.23 26.99 6.27
N HIS A 27 -8.48 28.10 6.17
CA HIS A 27 -7.39 28.28 5.20
C HIS A 27 -6.45 27.06 5.11
N GLY A 28 -6.17 26.60 3.89
CA GLY A 28 -5.35 25.42 3.61
C GLY A 28 -5.62 24.81 2.23
N TYR A 29 -5.07 23.62 1.98
CA TYR A 29 -5.38 22.82 0.79
C TYR A 29 -6.84 22.33 0.81
N PRO A 30 -7.53 22.24 -0.33
CA PRO A 30 -8.91 21.76 -0.38
C PRO A 30 -9.05 20.35 0.21
N ALA A 31 -10.07 20.15 1.04
CA ALA A 31 -10.29 18.87 1.73
C ALA A 31 -10.53 17.70 0.75
N ASN A 32 -11.15 17.97 -0.40
CA ASN A 32 -11.32 17.00 -1.49
C ASN A 32 -9.96 16.55 -2.05
N THR A 33 -9.03 17.48 -2.26
CA THR A 33 -7.68 17.17 -2.75
C THR A 33 -6.92 16.31 -1.75
N ILE A 34 -7.01 16.63 -0.45
CA ILE A 34 -6.40 15.81 0.60
C ILE A 34 -7.04 14.41 0.63
N GLN A 35 -8.36 14.31 0.43
CA GLN A 35 -9.06 13.04 0.35
C GLN A 35 -8.58 12.18 -0.82
N ASP A 36 -8.42 12.76 -2.01
CA ASP A 36 -7.90 12.07 -3.19
C ASP A 36 -6.47 11.55 -2.97
N LEU A 37 -5.62 12.34 -2.31
CA LEU A 37 -4.28 11.92 -1.93
C LEU A 37 -4.30 10.76 -0.93
N LEU A 38 -5.18 10.80 0.07
CA LEU A 38 -5.35 9.71 1.05
C LEU A 38 -5.81 8.42 0.36
N HIS A 39 -6.75 8.51 -0.58
CA HIS A 39 -7.19 7.36 -1.39
C HIS A 39 -6.05 6.81 -2.25
N THR A 40 -5.25 7.68 -2.86
CA THR A 40 -4.08 7.28 -3.66
C THR A 40 -3.06 6.52 -2.81
N ILE A 41 -2.81 6.98 -1.58
CA ILE A 41 -1.92 6.29 -0.64
C ILE A 41 -2.45 4.90 -0.29
N GLU A 42 -3.75 4.75 -0.08
CA GLU A 42 -4.39 3.45 0.20
C GLU A 42 -4.32 2.50 -0.99
N ALA A 43 -4.57 3.00 -2.20
CA ALA A 43 -4.43 2.24 -3.42
C ALA A 43 -2.99 1.71 -3.58
N LEU A 44 -1.98 2.58 -3.42
CA LEU A 44 -0.56 2.20 -3.49
C LEU A 44 -0.17 1.18 -2.42
N LYS A 45 -0.72 1.27 -1.21
CA LYS A 45 -0.50 0.25 -0.16
C LYS A 45 -1.06 -1.12 -0.58
N SER A 46 -2.25 -1.13 -1.16
CA SER A 46 -2.88 -2.37 -1.65
C SER A 46 -2.06 -3.00 -2.77
N GLU A 47 -1.55 -2.18 -3.69
CA GLU A 47 -0.74 -2.61 -4.81
C GLU A 47 0.60 -3.16 -4.34
N LYS A 48 1.29 -2.46 -3.43
CA LYS A 48 2.52 -2.95 -2.78
C LYS A 48 2.32 -4.31 -2.13
N LYS A 49 1.17 -4.54 -1.47
CA LYS A 49 0.85 -5.84 -0.86
C LYS A 49 0.71 -6.94 -1.93
N LYS A 50 0.06 -6.64 -3.05
CA LYS A 50 -0.06 -7.57 -4.19
C LYS A 50 1.32 -7.91 -4.76
N TRP A 51 2.15 -6.90 -5.05
CA TRP A 51 3.51 -7.11 -5.56
C TRP A 51 4.38 -7.94 -4.61
N LYS A 52 4.29 -7.70 -3.30
CA LYS A 52 4.99 -8.51 -2.30
C LYS A 52 4.57 -9.97 -2.36
N LYS A 53 3.26 -10.24 -2.45
CA LYS A 53 2.74 -11.62 -2.54
C LYS A 53 3.23 -12.31 -3.82
N VAL A 54 3.15 -11.63 -4.96
CA VAL A 54 3.63 -12.15 -6.25
C VAL A 54 5.12 -12.49 -6.20
N ALA A 55 5.94 -11.63 -5.58
CA ALA A 55 7.37 -11.88 -5.43
C ALA A 55 7.64 -13.12 -4.55
N GLN A 56 6.88 -13.31 -3.46
CA GLN A 56 7.00 -14.48 -2.60
C GLN A 56 6.61 -15.77 -3.33
N GLU A 57 5.47 -15.78 -4.02
CA GLU A 57 4.99 -16.93 -4.81
C GLU A 57 5.99 -17.33 -5.89
N ARG A 58 6.57 -16.34 -6.58
CA ARG A 58 7.62 -16.58 -7.60
C ARG A 58 8.89 -17.16 -6.98
N GLY A 59 9.31 -16.65 -5.82
CA GLY A 59 10.47 -17.19 -5.10
C GLY A 59 10.26 -18.65 -4.68
N GLU A 60 9.08 -18.98 -4.15
CA GLU A 60 8.72 -20.36 -3.79
C GLU A 60 8.70 -21.29 -5.01
N LEU A 61 8.17 -20.83 -6.14
CA LEU A 61 8.15 -21.61 -7.38
C LEU A 61 9.56 -21.90 -7.88
N LEU A 62 10.44 -20.88 -7.91
CA LEU A 62 11.83 -21.04 -8.33
C LEU A 62 12.57 -22.02 -7.41
N ASN A 63 12.36 -21.94 -6.10
CA ASN A 63 12.96 -22.87 -5.14
C ASN A 63 12.49 -24.31 -5.37
N LYS A 64 11.19 -24.52 -5.65
CA LYS A 64 10.66 -25.85 -5.99
C LYS A 64 11.27 -26.38 -7.28
N MET A 65 11.40 -25.56 -8.32
CA MET A 65 12.03 -25.96 -9.57
C MET A 65 13.49 -26.35 -9.39
N ASN A 66 14.25 -25.59 -8.60
CA ASN A 66 15.64 -25.91 -8.28
C ASN A 66 15.75 -27.25 -7.54
N GLY A 67 14.88 -27.51 -6.54
CA GLY A 67 14.85 -28.80 -5.85
C GLY A 67 14.58 -29.98 -6.79
N LEU A 68 13.58 -29.85 -7.68
CA LEU A 68 13.27 -30.88 -8.67
C LEU A 68 14.44 -31.13 -9.64
N LEU A 69 15.15 -30.07 -10.06
CA LEU A 69 16.33 -30.20 -10.92
C LEU A 69 17.50 -30.87 -10.20
N GLU A 70 17.72 -30.56 -8.92
CA GLU A 70 18.74 -31.23 -8.10
C GLU A 70 18.42 -32.72 -7.92
N ASP A 71 17.17 -33.06 -7.64
CA ASP A 71 16.73 -34.45 -7.47
C ASP A 71 16.85 -35.23 -8.79
N TYR A 72 16.46 -34.61 -9.92
CA TYR A 72 16.65 -35.19 -11.24
C TYR A 72 18.14 -35.47 -11.52
N ASN A 73 19.03 -34.51 -11.22
CA ASN A 73 20.46 -34.67 -11.43
C ASN A 73 21.09 -35.72 -10.51
N LYS A 74 20.57 -35.93 -9.29
CA LYS A 74 21.02 -37.01 -8.38
C LYS A 74 20.54 -38.40 -8.81
N SER A 75 19.42 -38.46 -9.51
CA SER A 75 18.83 -39.72 -10.00
C SER A 75 19.46 -40.23 -11.31
N LYS A 76 20.35 -39.45 -11.91
CA LYS A 76 21.07 -39.75 -13.15
C LYS A 76 22.49 -40.19 -12.86
#